data_AF-U6DYL6-F1
#
_entry.id   AF-U6DYL6-F1
#
_cell.length_a   1.000
_cell.length_b   1.000
_cell.length_c   1.000
_cell.angle_alpha   90.00
_cell.angle_beta   90.00
_cell.angle_gamma   90.00
#
_symmetry.space_group_name_H-M   'P 1'
#
loop_
_entity.id
_entity.type
_entity.pdbx_description
1 polymer ?
#
loop_
_entity_poly.entity_id
_entity_poly.type
_entity_poly.pdbx_seq_one_letter_code
_entity_poly.pdbx_strand_id
1 'polypeptide(L)'
;WRAGPPVAARLSRGKSAGPGPHGAMAQAFYRTEERGQLYSPDYRLFFKNVAGHYISPFHDIPLKVDSTEENGIPTKRARNDEHENLFNMVVEVPRWTNAKMEIATKEPLNPIKQDIKNGKLRYVANIFPHKGYIWNYGALPQTWEDPHQKDKSTDCCGDNDPIDVCEIGSKVLSCGEVIHVKILGILALIDQGETDWKIIAINVNDPEASKFH
;
A
#
# COMPACT_ATOMS: atom_id res chain seq x y z
N TRP A 1 2.38 -39.46 53.73
CA TRP A 1 2.40 -38.03 53.37
C TRP A 1 1.16 -37.73 52.55
N ARG A 2 0.11 -37.20 53.20
CA ARG A 2 -1.19 -36.89 52.57
C ARG A 2 -1.07 -35.55 51.83
N ALA A 3 -1.48 -35.51 50.57
CA ALA A 3 -1.60 -34.28 49.80
C ALA A 3 -2.78 -33.45 50.32
N GLY A 4 -2.53 -32.19 50.69
CA GLY A 4 -3.57 -31.20 51.00
C GLY A 4 -4.14 -30.57 49.72
N PRO A 5 -5.36 -29.99 49.77
CA PRO A 5 -6.02 -29.43 48.59
C PRO A 5 -5.40 -28.08 48.19
N PRO A 6 -5.54 -27.65 46.91
CA PRO A 6 -4.98 -26.39 46.46
C PRO A 6 -5.80 -25.20 46.99
N VAL A 7 -5.09 -24.17 47.43
CA VAL A 7 -5.65 -22.89 47.85
C VAL A 7 -6.09 -22.11 46.61
N ALA A 8 -7.38 -21.75 46.54
CA ALA A 8 -7.93 -20.93 45.48
C ALA A 8 -7.39 -19.49 45.57
N ALA A 9 -6.63 -19.06 44.56
CA ALA A 9 -6.23 -17.66 44.42
C ALA A 9 -7.44 -16.83 43.94
N ARG A 10 -7.86 -15.87 44.78
CA ARG A 10 -8.84 -14.85 44.41
C ARG A 10 -8.26 -13.95 43.31
N LEU A 11 -8.80 -14.04 42.11
CA LEU A 11 -8.62 -13.03 41.06
C LEU A 11 -9.32 -11.73 41.49
N SER A 12 -8.55 -10.65 41.62
CA SER A 12 -9.10 -9.30 41.72
C SER A 12 -9.70 -8.91 40.36
N ARG A 13 -10.97 -8.49 40.37
CA ARG A 13 -11.62 -7.91 39.18
C ARG A 13 -10.94 -6.57 38.86
N GLY A 14 -10.01 -6.59 37.92
CA GLY A 14 -9.49 -5.39 37.28
C GLY A 14 -10.63 -4.66 36.55
N LYS A 15 -10.76 -3.36 36.82
CA LYS A 15 -11.73 -2.48 36.18
C LYS A 15 -11.52 -2.49 34.66
N SER A 16 -12.61 -2.70 33.92
CA SER A 16 -12.67 -2.47 32.48
C SER A 16 -12.36 -1.00 32.20
N ALA A 17 -11.23 -0.73 31.53
CA ALA A 17 -10.99 0.56 30.91
C ALA A 17 -11.98 0.70 29.74
N GLY A 18 -12.86 1.69 29.81
CA GLY A 18 -13.74 2.05 28.70
C GLY A 18 -12.91 2.53 27.50
N PRO A 19 -13.47 2.46 26.27
CA PRO A 19 -12.78 2.95 25.10
C PRO A 19 -12.59 4.47 25.24
N GLY A 20 -11.33 4.92 25.19
CA GLY A 20 -11.00 6.34 25.12
C GLY A 20 -11.49 6.96 23.80
N PRO A 21 -11.78 8.27 23.77
CA PRO A 21 -12.17 8.95 22.55
C PRO A 21 -10.94 9.17 21.66
N HIS A 22 -11.14 9.06 20.35
CA HIS A 22 -10.16 9.30 19.27
C HIS A 22 -9.21 8.15 18.90
N GLY A 23 -9.79 7.00 18.56
CA GLY A 23 -9.30 6.21 17.43
C GLY A 23 -10.29 6.37 16.30
N ALA A 24 -10.07 7.34 15.40
CA ALA A 24 -10.81 7.38 14.15
C ALA A 24 -10.44 6.10 13.38
N MET A 25 -11.30 5.09 13.46
CA MET A 25 -11.24 3.93 12.60
C MET A 25 -11.28 4.48 11.17
N ALA A 26 -10.14 4.45 10.48
CA ALA A 26 -10.06 4.78 9.07
C ALA A 26 -11.01 3.82 8.34
N GLN A 27 -12.21 4.31 8.06
CA GLN A 27 -13.24 3.57 7.37
C GLN A 27 -12.66 3.31 5.98
N ALA A 28 -12.42 2.05 5.63
CA ALA A 28 -11.80 1.70 4.35
C ALA A 28 -12.63 2.29 3.20
N PHE A 29 -12.14 3.37 2.59
CA PHE A 29 -12.80 4.09 1.50
C PHE A 29 -12.92 3.23 0.24
N TYR A 30 -12.14 2.15 0.17
CA TYR A 30 -12.07 1.25 -0.95
C TYR A 30 -12.28 -0.20 -0.50
N ARG A 31 -12.95 -0.97 -1.33
CA ARG A 31 -13.13 -2.41 -1.16
C ARG A 31 -12.58 -3.12 -2.38
N THR A 32 -12.18 -4.37 -2.19
CA THR A 32 -11.71 -5.21 -3.28
C THR A 32 -12.70 -6.32 -3.61
N GLU A 33 -12.67 -6.81 -4.84
CA GLU A 33 -13.43 -7.97 -5.28
C GLU A 33 -12.54 -8.90 -6.10
N GLU A 34 -12.37 -10.13 -5.61
CA GLU A 34 -11.62 -11.19 -6.28
C GLU A 34 -12.47 -11.87 -7.36
N ARG A 35 -11.83 -12.13 -8.50
CA ARG A 35 -12.35 -12.96 -9.60
C ARG A 35 -11.28 -13.95 -10.02
N GLY A 36 -11.68 -15.18 -10.34
CA GLY A 36 -10.75 -16.27 -10.61
C GLY A 36 -10.18 -16.88 -9.32
N GLN A 37 -9.15 -17.73 -9.45
CA GLN A 37 -8.52 -18.41 -8.32
C GLN A 37 -7.16 -17.77 -8.00
N LEU A 38 -6.88 -17.45 -6.74
CA LEU A 38 -5.56 -16.93 -6.37
C LEU A 38 -4.43 -17.87 -6.88
N TYR A 39 -3.39 -17.29 -7.47
CA TYR A 39 -2.29 -17.99 -8.15
C TYR A 39 -2.71 -18.76 -9.42
N SER A 40 -3.68 -18.23 -10.16
CA SER A 40 -4.01 -18.67 -11.51
C SER A 40 -3.91 -17.51 -12.53
N PRO A 41 -3.74 -17.80 -13.83
CA PRO A 41 -3.69 -16.77 -14.88
C PRO A 41 -4.96 -15.90 -14.99
N ASP A 42 -6.11 -16.41 -14.56
CA ASP A 42 -7.41 -15.73 -14.59
C ASP A 42 -7.71 -14.92 -13.31
N TYR A 43 -6.83 -14.96 -12.30
CA TYR A 43 -7.02 -14.16 -11.08
C TYR A 43 -6.99 -12.66 -11.37
N ARG A 44 -7.99 -11.94 -10.86
CA ARG A 44 -8.08 -10.48 -10.89
C ARG A 44 -8.62 -9.96 -9.56
N LEU A 45 -8.01 -8.89 -9.06
CA LEU A 45 -8.49 -8.16 -7.90
C LEU A 45 -8.96 -6.77 -8.34
N PHE A 46 -10.29 -6.60 -8.41
CA PHE A 46 -10.92 -5.34 -8.78
C PHE A 46 -11.15 -4.45 -7.56
N PHE A 47 -11.26 -3.14 -7.79
CA PHE A 47 -11.50 -2.14 -6.75
C PHE A 47 -12.90 -1.56 -6.87
N LYS A 48 -13.49 -1.22 -5.73
CA LYS A 48 -14.77 -0.52 -5.61
C LYS A 48 -14.64 0.65 -4.64
N ASN A 49 -15.30 1.76 -4.96
CA ASN A 49 -15.43 2.89 -4.03
C ASN A 49 -16.49 2.62 -2.95
N VAL A 50 -16.68 3.58 -2.04
CA VAL A 50 -17.70 3.50 -0.97
C VAL A 50 -19.14 3.33 -1.48
N ALA A 51 -19.44 3.82 -2.68
CA ALA A 51 -20.75 3.65 -3.31
C ALA A 51 -20.94 2.27 -3.97
N GLY A 52 -19.89 1.44 -4.00
CA GLY A 52 -19.90 0.12 -4.61
C GLY A 52 -19.66 0.10 -6.12
N HIS A 53 -19.35 1.24 -6.73
CA HIS A 53 -18.98 1.31 -8.15
C HIS A 53 -17.55 0.80 -8.34
N TYR A 54 -17.33 0.03 -9.41
CA TYR A 54 -15.99 -0.37 -9.81
C TYR A 54 -15.17 0.85 -10.23
N ILE A 55 -13.90 0.86 -9.83
CA ILE A 55 -12.96 1.94 -10.11
C ILE A 55 -11.61 1.36 -10.54
N SER A 56 -10.83 2.15 -11.28
CA SER A 56 -9.44 1.86 -11.60
C SER A 56 -8.51 2.24 -10.44
N PRO A 57 -7.69 1.32 -9.92
CA PRO A 57 -6.65 1.68 -8.95
C PRO A 57 -5.53 2.50 -9.58
N PHE A 58 -5.41 2.53 -10.91
CA PHE A 58 -4.45 3.36 -11.61
C PHE A 58 -4.97 4.81 -11.73
N HIS A 59 -6.24 4.99 -12.09
CA HIS A 59 -6.74 6.31 -12.52
C HIS A 59 -7.69 6.99 -11.53
N ASP A 60 -8.49 6.23 -10.78
CA ASP A 60 -9.63 6.78 -10.04
C ASP A 60 -9.37 6.95 -8.54
N ILE A 61 -8.29 6.36 -8.01
CA ILE A 61 -7.84 6.63 -6.64
C ILE A 61 -7.00 7.92 -6.67
N PRO A 62 -7.36 8.97 -5.89
CA PRO A 62 -6.60 10.21 -5.89
C PRO A 62 -5.15 9.99 -5.43
N LEU A 63 -4.18 10.62 -6.10
CA LEU A 63 -2.78 10.57 -5.67
C LEU A 63 -2.59 11.12 -4.24
N LYS A 64 -3.15 12.30 -3.98
CA LYS A 64 -3.05 12.98 -2.68
C LYS A 64 -4.30 12.73 -1.85
N VAL A 65 -4.10 12.61 -0.55
CA VAL A 65 -5.21 12.60 0.41
C VAL A 65 -5.63 14.05 0.62
N ASP A 66 -6.85 14.40 0.21
CA ASP A 66 -7.39 15.72 0.51
C ASP A 66 -7.57 15.85 2.02
N SER A 67 -7.07 16.95 2.60
CA SER A 67 -7.42 17.30 3.97
C SER A 67 -8.93 17.53 4.00
N THR A 68 -9.63 16.81 4.87
CA THR A 68 -11.08 16.93 5.02
C THR A 68 -11.46 18.40 5.19
N GLU A 69 -12.32 18.87 4.30
CA GLU A 69 -13.03 20.14 4.45
C GLU A 69 -13.88 20.09 5.72
N GLU A 70 -13.65 21.03 6.65
CA GLU A 70 -14.65 21.35 7.65
C GLU A 70 -15.74 22.20 6.97
N ASN A 71 -16.98 21.70 6.92
CA ASN A 71 -18.19 22.43 6.52
C ASN A 71 -18.38 22.81 5.03
N GLY A 72 -17.77 22.09 4.08
CA GLY A 72 -18.11 22.21 2.65
C GLY A 72 -17.78 23.56 2.01
N ILE A 73 -16.86 24.30 2.62
CA ILE A 73 -16.29 25.53 2.05
C ILE A 73 -14.83 25.20 1.69
N PRO A 74 -14.43 25.30 0.41
CA PRO A 74 -13.04 25.17 0.03
C PRO A 74 -12.26 26.28 0.73
N THR A 75 -11.53 25.95 1.79
CA THR A 75 -10.65 26.91 2.43
C THR A 75 -9.55 27.25 1.44
N LYS A 76 -9.52 28.51 0.98
CA LYS A 76 -8.41 29.03 0.17
C LYS A 76 -7.11 28.72 0.92
N ARG A 77 -6.28 27.88 0.30
CA ARG A 77 -4.95 27.42 0.76
C ARG A 77 -4.17 28.56 1.43
N ALA A 78 -4.15 28.58 2.76
CA ALA A 78 -3.17 29.34 3.50
C ALA A 78 -1.82 28.64 3.33
N ARG A 79 -0.77 29.37 2.94
CA ARG A 79 0.58 28.85 2.66
C ARG A 79 1.30 28.23 3.87
N ASN A 80 0.66 28.16 5.04
CA ASN A 80 1.31 27.94 6.33
C ASN A 80 0.73 26.79 7.17
N ASP A 81 -0.20 25.97 6.65
CA ASP A 81 -0.57 24.75 7.37
C ASP A 81 0.47 23.66 7.08
N GLU A 82 1.13 23.18 8.13
CA GLU A 82 1.93 21.94 8.14
C GLU A 82 1.04 20.71 7.93
N HIS A 83 0.21 20.72 6.88
CA HIS A 83 -0.49 19.52 6.47
C HIS A 83 0.56 18.53 5.99
N GLU A 84 0.69 17.39 6.70
CA GLU A 84 1.49 16.27 6.23
C GLU A 84 1.07 15.97 4.78
N ASN A 85 2.03 16.03 3.85
CA ASN A 85 1.80 15.67 2.45
C ASN A 85 1.56 14.16 2.38
N LEU A 86 0.30 13.76 2.55
CA LEU A 86 -0.11 12.37 2.53
C LEU A 86 -0.51 11.93 1.12
N PHE A 87 -0.12 10.71 0.78
CA PHE A 87 -0.40 10.09 -0.51
C PHE A 87 -1.15 8.79 -0.32
N ASN A 88 -2.04 8.47 -1.26
CA ASN A 88 -2.59 7.12 -1.34
C ASN A 88 -1.56 6.21 -1.99
N MET A 89 -1.34 5.04 -1.40
CA MET A 89 -0.59 3.94 -2.00
C MET A 89 -1.52 2.76 -2.18
N VAL A 90 -1.51 2.16 -3.37
CA VAL A 90 -2.18 0.89 -3.65
C VAL A 90 -1.18 -0.24 -3.42
N VAL A 91 -1.45 -1.11 -2.44
CA VAL A 91 -0.57 -2.24 -2.12
C VAL A 91 -0.79 -3.37 -3.12
N GLU A 92 0.28 -3.84 -3.76
CA GLU A 92 0.23 -4.93 -4.74
C GLU A 92 0.79 -6.22 -4.17
N VAL A 93 1.95 -6.17 -3.51
CA VAL A 93 2.64 -7.35 -3.00
C VAL A 93 2.92 -7.21 -1.50
N PRO A 94 2.25 -8.02 -0.65
CA PRO A 94 2.55 -8.08 0.78
C PRO A 94 4.01 -8.45 1.07
N ARG A 95 4.58 -7.85 2.11
CA ARG A 95 5.94 -8.19 2.57
C ARG A 95 6.07 -9.70 2.84
N TRP A 96 7.21 -10.24 2.43
CA TRP A 96 7.62 -11.65 2.52
C TRP A 96 6.81 -12.63 1.67
N THR A 97 6.11 -12.13 0.64
CA THR A 97 5.48 -12.95 -0.40
C THR A 97 6.29 -12.90 -1.69
N ASN A 98 6.02 -13.84 -2.61
CA ASN A 98 6.83 -14.03 -3.82
C ASN A 98 6.05 -13.78 -5.12
N ALA A 99 4.71 -13.84 -5.11
CA ALA A 99 3.92 -13.63 -6.32
C ALA A 99 4.12 -12.20 -6.79
N LYS A 100 4.57 -12.01 -8.04
CA LYS A 100 4.66 -10.66 -8.62
C LYS A 100 3.26 -10.24 -9.05
N MET A 101 2.55 -9.58 -8.15
CA MET A 101 1.26 -8.97 -8.41
C MET A 101 1.49 -7.52 -8.87
N GLU A 102 0.68 -7.06 -9.82
CA GLU A 102 0.80 -5.71 -10.40
C GLU A 102 -0.57 -5.22 -10.89
N ILE A 103 -0.77 -3.90 -10.86
CA ILE A 103 -1.85 -3.20 -11.55
C ILE A 103 -1.73 -3.49 -13.05
N ALA A 104 -2.79 -4.05 -13.63
CA ALA A 104 -2.81 -4.37 -15.06
C ALA A 104 -3.03 -3.10 -15.90
N THR A 105 -1.96 -2.36 -16.22
CA THR A 105 -2.00 -1.08 -16.97
C THR A 105 -2.71 -1.16 -18.32
N LYS A 106 -2.78 -2.35 -18.92
CA LYS A 106 -3.39 -2.61 -20.24
C LYS A 106 -4.80 -3.21 -20.18
N GLU A 107 -5.33 -3.51 -18.99
CA GLU A 107 -6.68 -4.08 -18.84
C GLU A 107 -7.69 -3.01 -18.38
N PRO A 108 -8.96 -3.09 -18.83
CA PRO A 108 -10.00 -2.18 -18.36
C PRO A 108 -10.14 -2.23 -16.83
N LEU A 109 -10.29 -1.05 -16.21
CA LEU A 109 -10.34 -0.87 -14.75
C LEU A 109 -9.08 -1.30 -13.99
N ASN A 110 -8.00 -1.64 -14.70
CA ASN A 110 -6.66 -1.92 -14.17
C ASN A 110 -6.65 -2.79 -12.89
N PRO A 111 -7.34 -3.94 -12.84
CA PRO A 111 -7.30 -4.81 -11.67
C PRO A 111 -5.86 -5.26 -11.38
N ILE A 112 -5.59 -5.60 -10.12
CA ILE A 112 -4.32 -6.26 -9.79
C ILE A 112 -4.39 -7.71 -10.28
N LYS A 113 -3.32 -8.17 -10.94
CA LYS A 113 -3.13 -9.54 -11.41
C LYS A 113 -1.70 -10.00 -11.19
N GLN A 114 -1.45 -11.30 -11.33
CA GLN A 114 -0.08 -11.80 -11.30
C GLN A 114 0.58 -11.66 -12.68
N ASP A 115 1.82 -11.15 -12.72
CA ASP A 115 2.65 -11.08 -13.92
C ASP A 115 2.86 -12.49 -14.50
N ILE A 116 2.83 -12.60 -15.83
CA ILE A 116 3.05 -13.84 -16.57
C ILE A 116 4.27 -13.64 -17.47
N LYS A 117 5.35 -14.36 -17.17
CA LYS A 117 6.58 -14.37 -17.98
C LYS A 117 6.74 -15.74 -18.64
N ASN A 118 6.90 -15.76 -19.97
CA ASN A 118 7.05 -16.99 -20.75
C ASN A 118 5.90 -17.99 -20.53
N GLY A 119 4.67 -17.49 -20.44
CA GLY A 119 3.46 -18.31 -20.24
C GLY A 119 3.30 -18.90 -18.84
N LYS A 120 4.14 -18.53 -17.88
CA LYS A 120 4.06 -19.00 -16.48
C LYS A 120 3.89 -17.83 -15.53
N LEU A 121 3.13 -18.05 -14.46
CA LEU A 121 3.01 -17.10 -13.36
C LEU A 121 4.38 -16.78 -12.77
N ARG A 122 4.69 -15.51 -12.63
CA ARG A 122 5.99 -15.04 -12.16
C ARG A 122 6.02 -14.97 -10.65
N TYR A 123 7.09 -15.52 -10.08
CA TYR A 123 7.44 -15.40 -8.68
C TYR A 123 8.85 -14.82 -8.55
N VAL A 124 9.02 -13.84 -7.67
CA VAL A 124 10.34 -13.30 -7.32
C VAL A 124 11.06 -14.31 -6.44
N ALA A 125 12.35 -14.51 -6.71
CA ALA A 125 13.18 -15.45 -5.97
C ALA A 125 13.46 -14.95 -4.54
N ASN A 126 13.70 -15.88 -3.62
CA ASN A 126 14.33 -15.54 -2.34
C ASN A 126 15.82 -15.36 -2.58
N ILE A 127 16.35 -14.17 -2.28
CA ILE A 127 17.78 -13.87 -2.36
C ILE A 127 18.32 -13.80 -0.94
N PHE A 128 19.11 -14.79 -0.52
CA PHE A 128 19.61 -14.87 0.85
C PHE A 128 20.30 -13.56 1.29
N PRO A 129 19.99 -13.01 2.49
CA PRO A 129 19.19 -13.59 3.59
C PRO A 129 17.68 -13.28 3.53
N HIS A 130 17.19 -12.73 2.42
CA HIS A 130 15.84 -12.21 2.27
C HIS A 130 14.81 -13.26 1.81
N LYS A 131 13.56 -13.07 2.23
CA LYS A 131 12.39 -13.84 1.79
C LYS A 131 11.46 -12.93 1.00
N GLY A 132 11.24 -13.26 -0.27
CA GLY A 132 10.34 -12.54 -1.16
C GLY A 132 10.63 -11.04 -1.24
N TYR A 133 9.57 -10.25 -1.37
CA TYR A 133 9.65 -8.80 -1.20
C TYR A 133 9.92 -8.45 0.27
N ILE A 134 10.91 -7.60 0.53
CA ILE A 134 11.31 -7.23 1.90
C ILE A 134 10.56 -5.99 2.45
N TRP A 135 9.64 -5.44 1.66
CA TRP A 135 8.75 -4.31 1.97
C TRP A 135 7.31 -4.71 1.62
N ASN A 136 6.31 -3.96 2.09
CA ASN A 136 5.03 -3.97 1.38
C ASN A 136 5.26 -3.15 0.10
N TYR A 137 4.93 -3.73 -1.05
CA TYR A 137 5.23 -3.15 -2.35
C TYR A 137 3.95 -2.79 -3.08
N GLY A 138 3.98 -1.72 -3.85
CA GLY A 138 2.85 -1.27 -4.65
C GLY A 138 3.19 0.03 -5.37
N ALA A 139 2.17 0.81 -5.70
CA ALA A 139 2.34 2.01 -6.51
C ALA A 139 1.53 3.21 -6.04
N LEU A 140 1.95 4.41 -6.46
CA LEU A 140 1.16 5.64 -6.33
C LEU A 140 0.17 5.74 -7.51
N PRO A 141 -1.14 5.84 -7.25
CA PRO A 141 -2.13 6.01 -8.32
C PRO A 141 -1.96 7.39 -8.99
N GLN A 142 -2.46 7.53 -10.21
CA GLN A 142 -2.38 8.77 -11.01
C GLN A 142 -0.94 9.26 -11.25
N THR A 143 0.02 8.35 -11.30
CA THR A 143 1.41 8.62 -11.69
C THR A 143 1.79 7.71 -12.86
N TRP A 144 2.74 8.11 -13.69
CA TRP A 144 3.17 7.31 -14.83
C TRP A 144 4.59 7.69 -15.23
N GLU A 145 5.47 6.71 -15.30
CA GLU A 145 6.83 6.85 -15.83
C GLU A 145 6.78 6.81 -17.36
N ASP A 146 6.77 7.99 -17.99
CA ASP A 146 6.58 8.12 -19.43
C ASP A 146 7.72 7.44 -20.24
N PRO A 147 7.42 6.39 -21.03
CA PRO A 147 8.43 5.67 -21.81
C PRO A 147 8.98 6.45 -23.01
N HIS A 148 8.43 7.62 -23.29
CA HIS A 148 8.86 8.51 -24.38
C HIS A 148 9.68 9.69 -23.88
N GLN A 149 9.77 9.89 -22.57
CA GLN A 149 10.55 10.96 -21.97
C GLN A 149 11.80 10.41 -21.29
N LYS A 150 12.96 10.93 -21.70
CA LYS A 150 14.23 10.63 -21.06
C LYS A 150 14.35 11.38 -19.73
N ASP A 151 14.48 10.66 -18.62
CA ASP A 151 14.73 11.26 -17.32
C ASP A 151 16.17 11.81 -17.24
N LYS A 152 16.31 12.94 -16.56
CA LYS A 152 17.61 13.65 -16.47
C LYS A 152 18.57 13.02 -15.47
N SER A 153 18.05 12.29 -14.48
CA SER A 153 18.84 11.71 -13.39
C SER A 153 19.40 10.34 -13.77
N THR A 154 18.65 9.57 -14.54
CA THR A 154 19.03 8.20 -14.98
C THR A 154 19.55 8.13 -16.41
N ASP A 155 19.29 9.15 -17.23
CA ASP A 155 19.52 9.12 -18.69
C ASP A 155 18.84 7.93 -19.38
N CYS A 156 17.67 7.51 -18.88
CA CYS A 156 16.84 6.42 -19.41
C CYS A 156 15.37 6.89 -19.59
N CYS A 157 14.59 6.23 -20.44
CA CYS A 157 13.14 6.47 -20.53
C CYS A 157 12.40 5.74 -19.39
N GLY A 158 11.17 6.15 -19.05
CA GLY A 158 10.34 5.46 -18.07
C GLY A 158 9.97 4.03 -18.46
N ASP A 159 9.63 3.20 -17.47
CA ASP A 159 9.23 1.80 -17.65
C ASP A 159 7.75 1.60 -18.05
N ASN A 160 7.02 2.70 -18.26
CA ASN A 160 5.61 2.74 -18.65
C ASN A 160 4.61 2.28 -17.56
N ASP A 161 5.03 2.17 -16.31
CA ASP A 161 4.18 1.80 -15.18
C ASP A 161 3.96 3.00 -14.21
N PRO A 162 3.04 2.90 -13.24
CA PRO A 162 2.92 3.91 -12.19
C PRO A 162 4.14 3.88 -11.27
N ILE A 163 4.45 5.01 -10.62
CA ILE A 163 5.62 5.11 -9.73
C ILE A 163 5.51 4.13 -8.56
N ASP A 164 6.55 3.34 -8.37
CA ASP A 164 6.62 2.30 -7.36
C ASP A 164 6.91 2.82 -5.95
N VAL A 165 6.40 2.09 -4.96
CA VAL A 165 6.52 2.41 -3.53
C VAL A 165 6.96 1.19 -2.73
N CYS A 166 8.02 1.35 -1.95
CA CYS A 166 8.44 0.47 -0.88
C CYS A 166 7.94 1.03 0.45
N GLU A 167 6.89 0.44 1.01
CA GLU A 167 6.36 0.82 2.33
C GLU A 167 7.06 0.03 3.44
N ILE A 168 7.66 0.77 4.38
CA ILE A 168 8.64 0.24 5.36
C ILE A 168 8.07 -0.02 6.76
N GLY A 169 6.78 0.24 6.98
CA GLY A 169 6.13 0.08 8.27
C GLY A 169 6.16 -1.36 8.79
N SER A 170 5.93 -1.50 10.09
CA SER A 170 6.01 -2.77 10.82
C SER A 170 4.95 -3.79 10.41
N LYS A 171 3.76 -3.36 9.97
CA LYS A 171 2.64 -4.25 9.59
C LYS A 171 2.87 -4.89 8.22
N VAL A 172 2.54 -6.17 8.07
CA VAL A 172 2.38 -6.80 6.74
C VAL A 172 0.98 -6.50 6.24
N LEU A 173 0.88 -5.83 5.09
CA LEU A 173 -0.38 -5.38 4.49
C LEU A 173 -0.92 -6.40 3.49
N SER A 174 -2.19 -6.31 3.15
CA SER A 174 -2.86 -7.19 2.19
C SER A 174 -2.80 -6.61 0.78
N CYS A 175 -2.76 -7.48 -0.23
CA CYS A 175 -2.89 -7.09 -1.63
C CYS A 175 -4.22 -6.36 -1.85
N GLY A 176 -4.17 -5.22 -2.53
CA GLY A 176 -5.29 -4.33 -2.80
C GLY A 176 -5.71 -3.42 -1.65
N GLU A 177 -4.99 -3.41 -0.52
CA GLU A 177 -5.17 -2.34 0.47
C GLU A 177 -4.78 -0.99 -0.14
N VAL A 178 -5.59 0.04 0.12
CA VAL A 178 -5.26 1.43 -0.21
C VAL A 178 -4.98 2.13 1.12
N ILE A 179 -3.74 2.58 1.30
CA ILE A 179 -3.26 3.15 2.56
C ILE A 179 -2.75 4.57 2.36
N HIS A 180 -2.74 5.35 3.44
CA HIS A 180 -2.09 6.66 3.45
C HIS A 180 -0.64 6.52 3.88
N VAL A 181 0.26 7.12 3.13
CA VAL A 181 1.70 7.07 3.39
C VAL A 181 2.33 8.45 3.40
N LYS A 182 3.42 8.58 4.17
CA LYS A 182 4.37 9.69 4.09
C LYS A 182 5.55 9.27 3.23
N ILE A 183 5.93 10.11 2.28
CA ILE A 183 7.11 9.89 1.44
C ILE A 183 8.35 10.36 2.21
N LEU A 184 9.33 9.48 2.35
CA LEU A 184 10.58 9.73 3.09
C LEU A 184 11.78 9.97 2.16
N GLY A 185 11.70 9.49 0.92
CA GLY A 185 12.77 9.59 -0.05
C GLY A 185 12.48 8.78 -1.30
N ILE A 186 13.48 8.71 -2.19
CA ILE A 186 13.37 8.02 -3.48
C ILE A 186 14.71 7.41 -3.88
N LEU A 187 14.69 6.27 -4.57
CA LEU A 187 15.84 5.62 -5.18
C LEU A 187 15.68 5.59 -6.69
N ALA A 188 16.75 5.95 -7.42
CA ALA A 188 16.81 5.86 -8.88
C ALA A 188 17.29 4.46 -9.29
N LEU A 189 16.38 3.51 -9.50
CA LEU A 189 16.76 2.21 -10.08
C LEU A 189 16.77 2.35 -11.60
N ILE A 190 17.75 1.70 -12.22
CA ILE A 190 17.74 1.44 -13.67
C ILE A 190 17.46 -0.05 -13.82
N ASP A 191 16.24 -0.44 -14.17
CA ASP A 191 15.88 -1.83 -14.45
C ASP A 191 15.95 -2.06 -15.96
N GLN A 192 16.88 -2.91 -16.40
CA GLN A 192 17.01 -3.30 -17.81
C GLN A 192 17.11 -2.14 -18.83
N GLY A 193 17.60 -0.98 -18.39
CA GLY A 193 17.77 0.21 -19.24
C GLY A 193 16.60 1.19 -19.20
N GLU A 194 15.62 0.96 -18.32
CA GLU A 194 14.49 1.84 -18.06
C GLU A 194 14.65 2.53 -16.70
N THR A 195 14.14 3.75 -16.61
CA THR A 195 14.00 4.51 -15.36
C THR A 195 12.89 3.88 -14.55
N ASP A 196 13.24 3.44 -13.34
CA ASP A 196 12.34 2.74 -12.45
C ASP A 196 12.48 3.34 -11.04
N TRP A 197 11.73 4.40 -10.76
CA TRP A 197 11.86 5.11 -9.48
C TRP A 197 11.18 4.34 -8.34
N LYS A 198 11.92 4.12 -7.24
CA LYS A 198 11.38 3.48 -6.02
C LYS A 198 11.22 4.50 -4.90
N ILE A 199 9.98 4.91 -4.62
CA ILE A 199 9.64 5.75 -3.48
C ILE A 199 9.81 4.94 -2.19
N ILE A 200 10.44 5.54 -1.18
CA ILE A 200 10.48 5.00 0.18
C ILE A 200 9.42 5.72 1.00
N ALA A 201 8.48 4.97 1.57
CA ALA A 201 7.36 5.55 2.29
C ALA A 201 7.03 4.76 3.57
N ILE A 202 6.31 5.39 4.49
CA ILE A 202 5.81 4.74 5.71
C ILE A 202 4.32 4.99 5.88
N ASN A 203 3.57 3.95 6.24
CA ASN A 203 2.15 4.06 6.57
C ASN A 203 1.94 5.03 7.75
N VAL A 204 1.01 5.97 7.62
CA VAL A 204 0.72 6.96 8.67
C VAL A 204 0.22 6.33 9.96
N ASN A 205 -0.35 5.12 9.88
CA ASN A 205 -0.85 4.37 11.03
C ASN A 205 0.22 3.46 11.66
N ASP A 206 1.46 3.47 11.16
CA ASP A 206 2.54 2.76 11.81
C ASP A 206 2.86 3.38 13.19
N PRO A 207 3.10 2.59 14.25
CA PRO A 207 3.41 3.12 15.58
C PRO A 207 4.64 4.05 15.62
N GLU A 208 5.56 3.93 14.67
CA GLU A 208 6.75 4.76 14.57
C GLU A 208 6.62 5.87 13.53
N ALA A 209 5.49 5.98 12.81
CA ALA A 209 5.31 6.95 11.72
C ALA A 209 5.63 8.39 12.13
N SER A 210 5.32 8.79 13.36
CA SER A 210 5.60 10.15 13.86
C SER A 210 7.09 10.47 14.04
N LYS A 211 7.97 9.46 14.00
CA LYS A 211 9.44 9.61 14.10
C LYS A 211 10.11 9.82 12.74
N PHE A 212 9.36 9.64 11.66
CA PHE A 212 9.82 9.79 10.28
C PHE A 212 9.12 10.99 9.64
N HIS A 213 9.91 11.89 9.01
CA HIS A 213 9.46 13.16 8.45
C HIS A 213 9.84 13.27 6.97
#